data_AF-A0A397EK68-F1
#
_entry.id   AF-A0A397EK68-F1
#
_cell.length_a   1.000
_cell.length_b   1.000
_cell.length_c   1.000
_cell.angle_alpha   90.00
_cell.angle_beta   90.00
_cell.angle_gamma   90.00
#
_symmetry.space_group_name_H-M   'P 1'
#
loop_
_entity.id
_entity.type
_entity.pdbx_description
1 polymer ?
#
loop_
_entity_poly.entity_id
_entity_poly.type
_entity_poly.pdbx_seq_one_letter_code
_entity_poly.pdbx_strand_id
1 'polypeptide(L)'
;LVSAIIAIQDILMSFVMATPDWFAAKPKGTWVSVAVCKTFVAYAVVVLFTMGMHRYVVPSLLEFLVSMEKLHHSPLVLLGIVSVCLFMSLFTESVGLSLECGAFFAGLAFQGASNLKATLSSIRVLDNLFGSMFFACIGMILNPAFLLRNCGMVCGMMLCVCTIKVTFVTSIMWFFRIPLQKSIKAAMSLCQVGEVALIFMIKAHATQLVSRSLYLQFLAATSVFLGLAPLLHRNLNELNTFHFASVVKKKSEFDSHDDDDDDGDSALLTVLPSHKRHNVEH
;
A
#
# COMPACT_ATOMS: atom_id res chain seq x y z
N LEU A 1 10.42 2.38 -2.91
CA LEU A 1 10.31 1.54 -4.13
C LEU A 1 9.23 0.47 -3.99
N VAL A 2 9.28 -0.39 -2.96
CA VAL A 2 8.23 -1.41 -2.70
C VAL A 2 6.83 -0.80 -2.60
N SER A 3 6.64 0.26 -1.81
CA SER A 3 5.32 0.93 -1.68
C SER A 3 4.79 1.48 -3.01
N ALA A 4 5.67 1.92 -3.92
CA ALA A 4 5.26 2.38 -5.24
C ALA A 4 4.84 1.20 -6.13
N ILE A 5 5.53 0.05 -6.04
CA ILE A 5 5.12 -1.16 -6.76
C ILE A 5 3.78 -1.67 -6.23
N ILE A 6 3.54 -1.64 -4.92
CA ILE A 6 2.25 -2.00 -4.32
C ILE A 6 1.15 -1.07 -4.84
N ALA A 7 1.38 0.25 -4.85
CA ALA A 7 0.41 1.19 -5.39
C ALA A 7 0.09 0.93 -6.87
N ILE A 8 1.10 0.64 -7.69
CA ILE A 8 0.90 0.26 -9.11
C ILE A 8 0.13 -1.07 -9.20
N GLN A 9 0.42 -2.04 -8.34
CA GLN A 9 -0.30 -3.32 -8.32
C GLN A 9 -1.78 -3.13 -7.95
N ASP A 10 -2.09 -2.25 -7.00
CA ASP A 10 -3.45 -1.94 -6.59
C ASP A 10 -4.22 -1.23 -7.71
N ILE A 11 -3.58 -0.32 -8.45
CA ILE A 11 -4.13 0.28 -9.68
C ILE A 11 -4.49 -0.81 -10.70
N LEU A 12 -3.56 -1.72 -10.96
CA LEU A 12 -3.78 -2.82 -11.91
C LEU A 12 -4.89 -3.75 -11.42
N MET A 13 -4.97 -4.03 -10.12
CA MET A 13 -6.07 -4.82 -9.54
C MET A 13 -7.42 -4.14 -9.71
N SER A 14 -7.46 -2.82 -9.61
CA SER A 14 -8.63 -2.02 -9.91
C SER A 14 -9.14 -2.25 -11.33
N PHE A 15 -8.24 -2.32 -12.31
CA PHE A 15 -8.58 -2.69 -13.68
C PHE A 15 -9.08 -4.15 -13.78
N VAL A 16 -8.41 -5.07 -13.08
CA VAL A 16 -8.83 -6.49 -13.01
C VAL A 16 -10.22 -6.66 -12.39
N MET A 17 -10.64 -5.79 -11.47
CA MET A 17 -11.99 -5.84 -10.88
C MET A 17 -13.12 -5.55 -11.86
N ALA A 18 -12.83 -4.98 -13.04
CA ALA A 18 -13.82 -4.85 -14.11
C ALA A 18 -13.98 -6.15 -14.94
N THR A 19 -13.06 -7.11 -14.80
CA THR A 19 -13.05 -8.34 -15.60
C THR A 19 -14.21 -9.31 -15.32
N PRO A 20 -14.75 -9.47 -14.09
CA PRO A 20 -15.88 -10.38 -13.86
C PRO A 20 -17.09 -10.02 -14.74
N ASP A 21 -17.33 -8.73 -14.96
CA ASP A 21 -18.41 -8.23 -15.80
C ASP A 21 -18.16 -8.56 -17.29
N TRP A 22 -16.91 -8.70 -17.72
CA TRP A 22 -16.56 -9.09 -19.11
C TRP A 22 -16.88 -10.56 -19.38
N PHE A 23 -16.66 -11.42 -18.39
CA PHE A 23 -16.92 -12.86 -18.51
C PHE A 23 -18.37 -13.23 -18.21
N ALA A 24 -19.05 -12.46 -17.35
CA ALA A 24 -20.47 -12.64 -17.05
C ALA A 24 -21.41 -12.05 -18.12
N ALA A 25 -20.91 -11.17 -19.00
CA ALA A 25 -21.65 -10.69 -20.14
C ALA A 25 -21.99 -11.84 -21.10
N LYS A 26 -23.19 -12.44 -20.92
CA LYS A 26 -23.76 -13.42 -21.86
C LYS A 26 -23.66 -12.91 -23.30
N PRO A 27 -23.48 -13.81 -24.28
CA PRO A 27 -23.16 -13.45 -25.66
C PRO A 27 -24.36 -12.78 -26.34
N LYS A 28 -24.52 -11.48 -26.15
CA LYS A 28 -25.39 -10.62 -26.98
C LYS A 28 -24.63 -10.10 -28.22
N GLY A 29 -23.75 -10.92 -28.80
CA GLY A 29 -23.05 -10.60 -30.06
C GLY A 29 -21.96 -9.52 -29.96
N THR A 30 -21.66 -8.98 -28.78
CA THR A 30 -20.53 -8.06 -28.61
C THR A 30 -19.24 -8.84 -28.50
N TRP A 31 -18.36 -8.66 -29.48
CA TRP A 31 -17.00 -9.22 -29.47
C TRP A 31 -16.26 -8.78 -28.20
N VAL A 32 -15.50 -9.70 -27.59
CA VAL A 32 -14.66 -9.42 -26.41
C VAL A 32 -13.76 -8.19 -26.62
N SER A 33 -13.29 -7.97 -27.85
CA SER A 33 -12.51 -6.80 -28.24
C SER A 33 -13.24 -5.47 -28.00
N VAL A 34 -14.56 -5.40 -28.23
CA VAL A 34 -15.35 -4.17 -28.02
C VAL A 34 -15.54 -3.90 -26.53
N ALA A 35 -15.72 -4.94 -25.71
CA ALA A 35 -15.82 -4.80 -24.25
C ALA A 35 -14.50 -4.28 -23.64
N VAL A 36 -13.36 -4.83 -24.08
CA VAL A 36 -12.03 -4.38 -23.67
C VAL A 36 -11.73 -2.95 -24.13
N CYS A 37 -12.12 -2.59 -25.35
CA CYS A 37 -11.94 -1.22 -25.85
C CYS A 37 -12.78 -0.23 -25.03
N LYS A 38 -14.04 -0.56 -24.74
CA LYS A 38 -14.93 0.26 -23.91
C LYS A 38 -14.35 0.51 -22.52
N THR A 39 -13.78 -0.50 -21.86
CA THR A 39 -13.20 -0.32 -20.52
C THR A 39 -11.92 0.49 -20.53
N PHE A 40 -11.11 0.37 -21.58
CA PHE A 40 -9.93 1.22 -21.74
C PHE A 40 -10.30 2.69 -21.91
N VAL A 41 -11.33 2.97 -22.73
CA VAL A 41 -11.88 4.33 -22.89
C VAL A 41 -12.47 4.85 -21.58
N ALA A 42 -13.27 4.04 -20.88
CA ALA A 42 -13.81 4.39 -19.57
C ALA A 42 -12.69 4.76 -18.58
N TYR A 43 -11.62 3.97 -18.53
CA TYR A 43 -10.47 4.22 -17.66
C TYR A 43 -9.77 5.53 -18.03
N ALA A 44 -9.54 5.78 -19.32
CA ALA A 44 -8.95 7.04 -19.79
C ALA A 44 -9.80 8.26 -19.40
N VAL A 45 -11.13 8.17 -19.54
CA VAL A 45 -12.06 9.23 -19.11
C VAL A 45 -11.96 9.50 -17.61
N VAL A 46 -11.92 8.45 -16.78
CA VAL A 46 -11.79 8.60 -15.33
C VAL A 46 -10.44 9.20 -14.94
N VAL A 47 -9.34 8.80 -15.60
CA VAL A 47 -8.02 9.39 -15.36
C VAL A 47 -8.01 10.87 -15.70
N LEU A 48 -8.52 11.25 -16.88
CA LEU A 48 -8.60 12.66 -17.30
C LEU A 48 -9.47 13.49 -16.35
N PHE A 49 -10.61 12.93 -15.94
CA PHE A 49 -11.49 13.57 -14.96
C PHE A 49 -10.80 13.77 -13.60
N THR A 50 -10.08 12.74 -13.12
CA THR A 50 -9.29 12.80 -11.89
C THR A 50 -8.22 13.88 -11.96
N MET A 51 -7.50 13.97 -13.08
CA MET A 51 -6.49 15.03 -13.29
C MET A 51 -7.11 16.42 -13.26
N GLY A 52 -8.29 16.59 -13.87
CA GLY A 52 -9.06 17.84 -13.80
C GLY A 52 -9.48 18.19 -12.37
N MET A 53 -10.05 17.23 -11.65
CA MET A 53 -10.45 17.43 -10.25
C MET A 53 -9.25 17.77 -9.35
N HIS A 54 -8.14 17.04 -9.50
CA HIS A 54 -6.91 17.28 -8.75
C HIS A 54 -6.37 18.70 -8.96
N ARG A 55 -6.41 19.21 -10.20
CA ARG A 55 -5.86 20.54 -10.51
C ARG A 55 -6.76 21.70 -10.09
N TYR A 56 -8.08 21.56 -10.23
CA TYR A 56 -9.01 22.68 -10.08
C TYR A 56 -9.90 22.59 -8.84
N VAL A 57 -10.38 21.39 -8.47
CA VAL A 57 -11.41 21.24 -7.44
C VAL A 57 -10.79 20.95 -6.08
N VAL A 58 -9.87 19.99 -6.01
CA VAL A 58 -9.25 19.56 -4.75
C VAL A 58 -8.55 20.69 -3.98
N PRO A 59 -7.68 21.53 -4.58
CA PRO A 59 -6.99 22.58 -3.84
C PRO A 59 -7.97 23.63 -3.31
N SER A 60 -8.89 24.13 -4.15
CA SER A 60 -9.87 25.14 -3.74
C SER A 60 -10.85 24.61 -2.69
N LEU A 61 -11.31 23.37 -2.84
CA LEU A 61 -12.20 22.73 -1.87
C LEU A 61 -11.49 22.57 -0.52
N LEU A 62 -10.26 22.07 -0.50
CA LEU A 62 -9.51 21.88 0.75
C LEU A 62 -9.18 23.18 1.45
N GLU A 63 -8.81 24.24 0.73
CA GLU A 63 -8.57 25.55 1.33
C GLU A 63 -9.82 26.14 1.97
N PHE A 64 -10.97 25.99 1.29
CA PHE A 64 -12.26 26.39 1.83
C PHE A 64 -12.62 25.59 3.09
N LEU A 65 -12.45 24.26 3.06
CA LEU A 65 -12.79 23.38 4.17
C LEU A 65 -11.89 23.59 5.39
N VAL A 66 -10.58 23.76 5.18
CA VAL A 66 -9.64 24.05 6.28
C VAL A 66 -9.94 25.41 6.91
N SER A 67 -10.32 26.40 6.12
CA SER A 67 -10.70 27.73 6.63
C SER A 67 -11.96 27.65 7.48
N MET A 68 -12.96 26.87 7.05
CA MET A 68 -14.20 26.66 7.80
C MET A 68 -14.00 25.79 9.05
N GLU A 69 -13.12 24.78 9.00
CA GLU A 69 -12.79 23.94 10.15
C GLU A 69 -12.17 24.75 11.30
N LYS A 70 -11.27 25.69 10.98
CA LYS A 70 -10.70 26.62 11.98
C LYS A 70 -11.76 27.52 12.62
N LEU A 71 -12.84 27.82 11.89
CA LEU A 71 -13.90 28.71 12.35
C LEU A 71 -14.94 27.97 13.22
N HIS A 72 -15.29 26.73 12.87
CA HIS A 72 -16.37 25.95 13.49
C HIS A 72 -15.90 24.79 14.38
N HIS A 73 -14.60 24.54 14.54
CA HIS A 73 -14.03 23.43 15.34
C HIS A 73 -14.67 22.05 15.04
N SER A 74 -15.11 21.85 13.80
CA SER A 74 -15.83 20.64 13.35
C SER A 74 -15.04 19.94 12.24
N PRO A 75 -15.10 18.59 12.13
CA PRO A 75 -14.27 17.83 11.18
C PRO A 75 -14.79 17.93 9.73
N LEU A 76 -14.88 19.15 9.20
CA LEU A 76 -15.36 19.43 7.84
C LEU A 76 -14.40 18.90 6.79
N VAL A 77 -13.09 18.90 7.05
CA VAL A 77 -12.09 18.32 6.14
C VAL A 77 -12.34 16.84 5.93
N LEU A 78 -12.66 16.10 7.00
CA LEU A 78 -13.02 14.68 6.92
C LEU A 78 -14.24 14.47 6.02
N LEU A 79 -15.30 15.22 6.25
CA LEU A 79 -16.54 15.13 5.48
C LEU A 79 -16.30 15.45 4.00
N GLY A 80 -15.48 16.45 3.69
CA GLY A 80 -15.10 16.77 2.32
C GLY A 80 -14.33 15.67 1.61
N ILE A 81 -13.33 15.10 2.28
CA ILE A 81 -12.54 13.99 1.72
C ILE A 81 -13.46 12.80 1.41
N VAL A 82 -14.34 12.45 2.35
CA VAL A 82 -15.32 11.37 2.16
C VAL A 82 -16.30 11.70 1.04
N SER A 83 -16.78 12.95 0.96
CA SER A 83 -17.69 13.40 -0.09
C SER A 83 -17.05 13.30 -1.47
N VAL A 84 -15.81 13.75 -1.65
CA VAL A 84 -15.06 13.63 -2.91
C VAL A 84 -14.79 12.16 -3.24
N CYS A 85 -14.43 11.35 -2.25
CA CYS A 85 -14.20 9.92 -2.42
C CYS A 85 -15.47 9.20 -2.92
N LEU A 86 -16.61 9.45 -2.27
CA LEU A 86 -17.91 8.90 -2.68
C LEU A 86 -18.33 9.41 -4.05
N PHE A 87 -18.17 10.70 -4.32
CA PHE A 87 -18.48 11.30 -5.61
C PHE A 87 -17.67 10.65 -6.74
N MET A 88 -16.36 10.48 -6.56
CA MET A 88 -15.50 9.81 -7.55
C MET A 88 -15.83 8.33 -7.70
N SER A 89 -16.16 7.64 -6.59
CA SER A 89 -16.60 6.24 -6.61
C SER A 89 -17.87 6.06 -7.44
N LEU A 90 -18.91 6.86 -7.15
CA LEU A 90 -20.19 6.82 -7.87
C LEU A 90 -20.05 7.25 -9.33
N PHE A 91 -19.24 8.27 -9.61
CA PHE A 91 -18.92 8.67 -10.97
C PHE A 91 -18.29 7.52 -11.76
N THR A 92 -17.32 6.84 -11.16
CA THR A 92 -16.61 5.73 -11.78
C THR A 92 -17.54 4.53 -12.03
N GLU A 93 -18.42 4.22 -11.08
CA GLU A 93 -19.47 3.21 -11.24
C GLU A 93 -20.43 3.56 -12.39
N SER A 94 -20.83 4.83 -12.51
CA SER A 94 -21.73 5.30 -13.59
C SER A 94 -21.13 5.16 -14.99
N VAL A 95 -19.80 5.25 -15.11
CA VAL A 95 -19.06 5.04 -16.37
C VAL A 95 -18.88 3.53 -16.67
N GLY A 96 -19.25 2.65 -15.73
CA GLY A 96 -19.16 1.20 -15.86
C GLY A 96 -17.82 0.61 -15.39
N LEU A 97 -17.09 1.34 -14.54
CA LEU A 97 -15.93 0.85 -13.81
C LEU A 97 -16.32 0.45 -12.38
N SER A 98 -15.37 -0.05 -11.60
CA SER A 98 -15.63 -0.50 -10.24
C SER A 98 -15.58 0.65 -9.23
N LEU A 99 -16.37 0.58 -8.17
CA LEU A 99 -16.38 1.58 -7.08
C LEU A 99 -14.99 1.78 -6.45
N GLU A 100 -14.23 0.70 -6.32
CA GLU A 100 -12.88 0.70 -5.74
C GLU A 100 -11.90 1.52 -6.60
N CYS A 101 -12.09 1.53 -7.92
CA CYS A 101 -11.30 2.37 -8.84
C CYS A 101 -11.48 3.85 -8.50
N GLY A 102 -12.72 4.29 -8.34
CA GLY A 102 -13.01 5.69 -8.05
C GLY A 102 -12.49 6.13 -6.68
N ALA A 103 -12.57 5.27 -5.66
CA ALA A 103 -11.98 5.53 -4.35
C ALA A 103 -10.45 5.66 -4.42
N PHE A 104 -9.78 4.80 -5.20
CA PHE A 104 -8.34 4.90 -5.40
C PHE A 104 -7.94 6.19 -6.12
N PHE A 105 -8.64 6.55 -7.20
CA PHE A 105 -8.40 7.80 -7.92
C PHE A 105 -8.68 9.04 -7.09
N ALA A 106 -9.70 9.02 -6.23
CA ALA A 106 -9.93 10.10 -5.27
C ALA A 106 -8.72 10.27 -4.34
N GLY A 107 -8.16 9.17 -3.82
CA GLY A 107 -6.94 9.20 -3.02
C GLY A 107 -5.74 9.79 -3.76
N LEU A 108 -5.57 9.46 -5.04
CA LEU A 108 -4.55 10.09 -5.89
C LEU A 108 -4.80 11.58 -6.09
N ALA A 109 -6.06 12.00 -6.24
CA ALA A 109 -6.41 13.40 -6.42
C ALA A 109 -6.07 14.26 -5.19
N PHE A 110 -5.99 13.65 -3.99
CA PHE A 110 -5.59 14.34 -2.76
C PHE A 110 -4.06 14.41 -2.54
N GLN A 111 -3.25 13.73 -3.35
CA GLN A 111 -1.79 13.86 -3.24
C GLN A 111 -1.35 15.29 -3.57
N GLY A 112 -0.43 15.85 -2.78
CA GLY A 112 0.09 17.21 -3.02
C GLY A 112 -0.84 18.36 -2.61
N ALA A 113 -1.94 18.08 -1.89
CA ALA A 113 -2.79 19.11 -1.33
C ALA A 113 -2.05 20.07 -0.38
N SER A 114 -2.44 21.36 -0.38
CA SER A 114 -1.81 22.44 0.38
C SER A 114 -1.69 22.16 1.89
N ASN A 115 -2.66 21.45 2.48
CA ASN A 115 -2.67 21.06 3.90
C ASN A 115 -2.57 19.54 4.10
N LEU A 116 -1.59 18.90 3.47
CA LEU A 116 -1.38 17.45 3.51
C LEU A 116 -1.40 16.86 4.94
N LYS A 117 -0.85 17.56 5.94
CA LYS A 117 -0.85 17.09 7.34
C LYS A 117 -2.27 16.95 7.92
N ALA A 118 -3.13 17.93 7.70
CA ALA A 118 -4.52 17.89 8.18
C ALA A 118 -5.30 16.79 7.45
N THR A 119 -5.19 16.74 6.12
CA THR A 119 -5.79 15.71 5.27
C THR A 119 -5.39 14.29 5.70
N LEU A 120 -4.09 14.03 5.91
CA LEU A 120 -3.61 12.72 6.34
C LEU A 120 -4.07 12.35 7.76
N SER A 121 -4.15 13.32 8.67
CA SER A 121 -4.67 13.08 10.02
C SER A 121 -6.14 12.68 9.98
N SER A 122 -6.96 13.40 9.19
CA SER A 122 -8.38 13.08 9.00
C SER A 122 -8.56 11.68 8.38
N ILE A 123 -7.81 11.37 7.31
CA ILE A 123 -7.87 10.05 6.64
C ILE A 123 -7.53 8.91 7.61
N ARG A 124 -6.54 9.09 8.49
CA ARG A 124 -6.12 8.06 9.46
C ARG A 124 -7.24 7.65 10.41
N VAL A 125 -8.12 8.57 10.80
CA VAL A 125 -9.29 8.24 11.64
C VAL A 125 -10.22 7.30 10.88
N LEU A 126 -10.46 7.60 9.61
CA LEU A 126 -11.30 6.79 8.74
C LEU A 126 -10.69 5.39 8.51
N ASP A 127 -9.39 5.34 8.25
CA ASP A 127 -8.62 4.11 8.05
C ASP A 127 -8.73 3.18 9.28
N ASN A 128 -8.53 3.73 10.48
CA ASN A 128 -8.68 2.95 11.72
C ASN A 128 -10.12 2.44 11.91
N LEU A 129 -11.13 3.28 11.64
CA LEU A 129 -12.54 2.91 11.80
C LEU A 129 -12.94 1.80 10.81
N PHE A 130 -12.70 2.02 9.51
CA PHE A 130 -13.05 1.07 8.47
C PHE A 130 -12.22 -0.21 8.53
N GLY A 131 -10.93 -0.12 8.88
CA GLY A 131 -10.09 -1.29 9.12
C GLY A 131 -10.64 -2.16 10.26
N SER A 132 -10.99 -1.55 11.40
CA SER A 132 -11.58 -2.30 12.51
C SER A 132 -12.92 -2.97 12.14
N MET A 133 -13.78 -2.25 11.41
CA MET A 133 -15.05 -2.78 10.90
C MET A 133 -14.84 -3.91 9.89
N PHE A 134 -13.92 -3.75 8.95
CA PHE A 134 -13.58 -4.76 7.96
C PHE A 134 -13.14 -6.06 8.61
N PHE A 135 -12.20 -5.99 9.58
CA PHE A 135 -11.75 -7.16 10.30
C PHE A 135 -12.84 -7.77 11.19
N ALA A 136 -13.68 -6.97 11.83
CA ALA A 136 -14.83 -7.46 12.60
C ALA A 136 -15.84 -8.22 11.72
N CYS A 137 -16.20 -7.65 10.56
CA CYS A 137 -17.10 -8.29 9.60
C CYS A 137 -16.53 -9.59 9.05
N ILE A 138 -15.26 -9.61 8.68
CA ILE A 138 -14.57 -10.83 8.23
C ILE A 138 -14.57 -11.89 9.32
N GLY A 139 -14.22 -11.51 10.55
CA GLY A 139 -14.23 -12.43 11.69
C GLY A 139 -15.62 -13.05 11.94
N MET A 140 -16.69 -12.29 11.69
CA MET A 140 -18.07 -12.77 11.81
C MET A 140 -18.47 -13.74 10.69
N ILE A 141 -17.99 -13.51 9.46
CA ILE A 141 -18.23 -14.40 8.31
C ILE A 141 -17.41 -15.69 8.44
N LEU A 142 -16.23 -15.60 9.08
CA LEU A 142 -15.31 -16.71 9.24
C LEU A 142 -15.84 -17.72 10.28
N ASN A 143 -16.26 -18.89 9.81
CA ASN A 143 -16.66 -19.97 10.70
C ASN A 143 -15.42 -20.69 11.28
N PRO A 144 -15.15 -20.61 12.61
CA PRO A 144 -13.97 -21.22 13.21
C PRO A 144 -13.96 -22.76 13.07
N ALA A 145 -15.13 -23.41 13.09
CA ALA A 145 -15.23 -24.86 12.89
C ALA A 145 -14.86 -25.26 11.45
N PHE A 146 -15.22 -24.45 10.46
CA PHE A 146 -14.80 -24.66 9.07
C PHE A 146 -13.29 -24.49 8.92
N LEU A 147 -12.71 -23.52 9.62
CA LEU A 147 -11.27 -23.25 9.60
C LEU A 147 -10.45 -24.39 10.18
N LEU A 148 -10.86 -24.93 11.34
CA LEU A 148 -10.18 -26.07 11.97
C LEU A 148 -10.25 -27.32 11.10
N ARG A 149 -11.41 -27.59 10.48
CA ARG A 149 -11.61 -28.77 9.63
C ARG A 149 -10.85 -28.67 8.30
N ASN A 150 -10.72 -27.48 7.74
CA ASN A 150 -10.09 -27.25 6.43
C ASN A 150 -8.75 -26.52 6.53
N CYS A 151 -8.13 -26.50 7.72
CA CYS A 151 -6.90 -25.75 7.99
C CYS A 151 -5.79 -26.10 6.98
N GLY A 152 -5.66 -27.39 6.64
CA GLY A 152 -4.71 -27.85 5.63
C GLY A 152 -4.97 -27.29 4.22
N MET A 153 -6.23 -27.26 3.77
CA MET A 153 -6.58 -26.68 2.47
C MET A 153 -6.40 -25.16 2.46
N VAL A 154 -6.77 -24.47 3.54
CA VAL A 154 -6.62 -23.02 3.69
C VAL A 154 -5.14 -22.63 3.65
N CYS A 155 -4.31 -23.31 4.44
CA CYS A 155 -2.86 -23.09 4.47
C CYS A 155 -2.21 -23.47 3.13
N GLY A 156 -2.64 -24.58 2.51
CA GLY A 156 -2.16 -25.00 1.19
C GLY A 156 -2.50 -23.99 0.09
N MET A 157 -3.70 -23.43 0.10
CA MET A 157 -4.13 -22.40 -0.85
C MET A 157 -3.33 -21.10 -0.66
N MET A 158 -3.14 -20.68 0.59
CA MET A 158 -2.34 -19.50 0.94
C MET A 158 -0.87 -19.66 0.52
N LEU A 159 -0.25 -20.80 0.82
CA LEU A 159 1.11 -21.13 0.38
C LEU A 159 1.21 -21.20 -1.14
N CYS A 160 0.26 -21.84 -1.81
CA CYS A 160 0.22 -21.93 -3.27
C CYS A 160 0.20 -20.53 -3.90
N VAL A 161 -0.72 -19.65 -3.47
CA VAL A 161 -0.80 -18.27 -3.97
C VAL A 161 0.49 -17.51 -3.68
N CYS A 162 1.08 -17.67 -2.49
CA CYS A 162 2.33 -16.98 -2.18
C CYS A 162 3.51 -17.49 -3.01
N THR A 163 3.66 -18.80 -3.15
CA THR A 163 4.72 -19.42 -3.96
C THR A 163 4.59 -19.02 -5.42
N ILE A 164 3.38 -19.00 -5.99
CA ILE A 164 3.16 -18.53 -7.36
C ILE A 164 3.62 -17.08 -7.50
N LYS A 165 3.20 -16.20 -6.59
CA LYS A 165 3.53 -14.77 -6.65
C LYS A 165 5.04 -14.52 -6.47
N VAL A 166 5.66 -15.19 -5.49
CA VAL A 166 7.10 -15.07 -5.22
C VAL A 166 7.93 -15.60 -6.38
N THR A 167 7.59 -16.78 -6.92
CA THR A 167 8.30 -17.36 -8.06
C THR A 167 8.17 -16.45 -9.28
N PHE A 168 6.97 -15.96 -9.58
CA PHE A 168 6.76 -15.07 -10.73
C PHE A 168 7.56 -13.77 -10.62
N VAL A 169 7.50 -13.09 -9.47
CA VAL A 169 8.27 -11.86 -9.23
C VAL A 169 9.78 -12.12 -9.25
N THR A 170 10.23 -13.22 -8.64
CA THR A 170 11.65 -13.59 -8.62
C THR A 170 12.16 -13.90 -10.03
N SER A 171 11.39 -14.63 -10.84
CA SER A 171 11.72 -14.92 -12.25
C SER A 171 11.83 -13.64 -13.09
N ILE A 172 10.92 -12.70 -12.91
CA ILE A 172 10.99 -11.39 -13.59
C ILE A 172 12.25 -10.63 -13.16
N MET A 173 12.51 -10.52 -11.86
CA MET A 173 13.70 -9.80 -11.38
C MET A 173 15.01 -10.48 -11.82
N TRP A 174 15.03 -11.81 -11.86
CA TRP A 174 16.15 -12.58 -12.36
C TRP A 174 16.41 -12.34 -13.86
N PHE A 175 15.34 -12.23 -14.66
CA PHE A 175 15.45 -11.86 -16.08
C PHE A 175 16.10 -10.47 -16.26
N PHE A 176 15.83 -9.54 -15.36
CA PHE A 176 16.47 -8.22 -15.32
C PHE A 176 17.88 -8.21 -14.68
N ARG A 177 18.50 -9.39 -14.48
CA ARG A 177 19.84 -9.57 -13.89
C ARG A 177 20.01 -9.02 -12.46
N ILE A 178 18.94 -9.01 -11.67
CA ILE A 178 19.01 -8.63 -10.26
C ILE A 178 19.50 -9.84 -9.45
N PRO A 179 20.45 -9.66 -8.49
CA PRO A 179 20.97 -10.77 -7.69
C PRO A 179 19.86 -11.48 -6.90
N LEU A 180 19.86 -12.81 -6.95
CA LEU A 180 18.80 -13.69 -6.44
C LEU A 180 18.41 -13.40 -4.98
N GLN A 181 19.39 -13.07 -4.13
CA GLN A 181 19.14 -12.70 -2.74
C GLN A 181 18.31 -11.43 -2.58
N LYS A 182 18.51 -10.42 -3.44
CA LYS A 182 17.72 -9.18 -3.43
C LYS A 182 16.34 -9.42 -4.04
N SER A 183 16.27 -10.23 -5.10
CA SER A 183 15.01 -10.60 -5.76
C SER A 183 14.06 -11.33 -4.83
N ILE A 184 14.54 -12.31 -4.06
CA ILE A 184 13.70 -13.05 -3.10
C ILE A 184 13.22 -12.14 -1.97
N LYS A 185 14.08 -11.28 -1.41
CA LYS A 185 13.67 -10.32 -0.37
C LYS A 185 12.60 -9.36 -0.88
N ALA A 186 12.74 -8.85 -2.10
CA ALA A 186 11.73 -8.02 -2.73
C ALA A 186 10.43 -8.80 -2.98
N ALA A 187 10.51 -10.00 -3.55
CA ALA A 187 9.36 -10.84 -3.84
C ALA A 187 8.57 -11.23 -2.58
N MET A 188 9.25 -11.51 -1.46
CA MET A 188 8.61 -11.76 -0.16
C MET A 188 7.84 -10.56 0.35
N SER A 189 8.40 -9.35 0.20
CA SER A 189 7.72 -8.10 0.57
C SER A 189 6.48 -7.83 -0.31
N LEU A 190 6.53 -8.24 -1.58
CA LEU A 190 5.42 -8.15 -2.53
C LEU A 190 4.42 -9.32 -2.42
N CYS A 191 4.74 -10.41 -1.72
CA CYS A 191 3.89 -11.59 -1.68
C CYS A 191 2.52 -11.31 -1.03
N GLN A 192 2.45 -10.26 -0.20
CA GLN A 192 1.26 -9.94 0.59
C GLN A 192 0.00 -9.85 -0.28
N VAL A 193 -0.98 -10.67 0.09
CA VAL A 193 -2.34 -10.60 -0.47
C VAL A 193 -3.09 -9.55 0.34
N GLY A 194 -3.51 -8.49 -0.34
CA GLY A 194 -4.19 -7.35 0.27
C GLY A 194 -5.70 -7.52 0.37
N GLU A 195 -6.33 -6.59 1.06
CA GLU A 195 -7.78 -6.47 1.27
C GLU A 195 -8.55 -6.38 -0.06
N VAL A 196 -7.93 -5.75 -1.07
CA VAL A 196 -8.47 -5.62 -2.43
C VAL A 196 -8.78 -6.99 -3.06
N ALA A 197 -8.01 -8.04 -2.74
CA ALA A 197 -8.26 -9.38 -3.27
C ALA A 197 -9.53 -10.01 -2.68
N LEU A 198 -9.86 -9.70 -1.42
CA LEU A 198 -11.12 -10.14 -0.79
C LEU A 198 -12.32 -9.48 -1.47
N ILE A 199 -12.23 -8.18 -1.74
CA ILE A 199 -13.27 -7.43 -2.44
C ILE A 199 -13.49 -8.02 -3.84
N PHE A 200 -12.41 -8.33 -4.58
CA PHE A 200 -12.49 -8.97 -5.89
C PHE A 200 -13.25 -10.31 -5.82
N MET A 201 -12.95 -11.14 -4.82
CA MET A 201 -13.60 -12.44 -4.66
C MET A 201 -15.08 -12.35 -4.28
N ILE A 202 -15.47 -11.34 -3.50
CA ILE A 202 -16.88 -11.05 -3.22
C ILE A 202 -17.61 -10.70 -4.53
N LYS A 203 -17.01 -9.83 -5.36
CA LYS A 203 -17.56 -9.45 -6.67
C LYS A 203 -17.62 -10.64 -7.65
N ALA A 204 -16.58 -11.46 -7.67
CA ALA A 204 -16.52 -12.67 -8.51
C ALA A 204 -17.57 -13.73 -8.10
N HIS A 205 -17.87 -13.85 -6.81
CA HIS A 205 -18.96 -14.69 -6.32
C HIS A 205 -20.34 -14.10 -6.65
N ALA A 206 -20.51 -12.77 -6.52
CA ALA A 206 -21.75 -12.07 -6.87
C ALA A 206 -22.12 -12.22 -8.36
N THR A 207 -21.12 -12.25 -9.23
CA THR A 207 -21.26 -12.50 -10.68
C THR A 207 -21.39 -13.99 -11.06
N GLN A 208 -21.50 -14.89 -10.07
CA GLN A 208 -21.61 -16.34 -10.22
C GLN A 208 -20.42 -17.00 -10.97
N LEU A 209 -19.28 -16.31 -11.06
CA LEU A 209 -18.05 -16.85 -11.66
C LEU A 209 -17.35 -17.86 -10.74
N VAL A 210 -17.57 -17.74 -9.43
CA VAL A 210 -16.87 -18.54 -8.42
C VAL A 210 -17.88 -19.31 -7.57
N SER A 211 -17.64 -20.63 -7.42
CA SER A 211 -18.43 -21.48 -6.53
C SER A 211 -18.29 -21.04 -5.06
N ARG A 212 -19.37 -21.17 -4.29
CA ARG A 212 -19.42 -20.85 -2.86
C ARG A 212 -18.30 -21.52 -2.06
N SER A 213 -17.88 -22.72 -2.43
CA SER A 213 -16.80 -23.46 -1.75
C SER A 213 -15.45 -22.76 -1.89
N LEU A 214 -15.09 -22.34 -3.12
CA LEU A 214 -13.85 -21.59 -3.39
C LEU A 214 -13.88 -20.20 -2.76
N TYR A 215 -15.04 -19.54 -2.78
CA TYR A 215 -15.23 -18.25 -2.11
C TYR A 215 -14.92 -18.34 -0.60
N LEU A 216 -15.51 -19.31 0.11
CA LEU A 216 -15.28 -19.52 1.54
C LEU A 216 -13.82 -19.88 1.86
N GLN A 217 -13.19 -20.71 1.03
CA GLN A 217 -11.78 -21.11 1.19
C GLN A 217 -10.83 -19.94 1.00
N PHE A 218 -11.04 -19.14 -0.06
CA PHE A 218 -10.23 -17.96 -0.32
C PHE A 218 -10.42 -16.91 0.78
N LEU A 219 -11.67 -16.64 1.17
CA LEU A 219 -11.98 -15.68 2.23
C LEU A 219 -11.26 -16.08 3.52
N ALA A 220 -11.33 -17.36 3.91
CA ALA A 220 -10.63 -17.87 5.08
C ALA A 220 -9.11 -17.73 4.96
N ALA A 221 -8.53 -18.11 3.81
CA ALA A 221 -7.09 -18.06 3.58
C ALA A 221 -6.55 -16.63 3.64
N THR A 222 -7.18 -15.69 2.94
CA THR A 222 -6.72 -14.30 2.91
C THR A 222 -6.94 -13.60 4.24
N SER A 223 -8.01 -13.93 4.98
CA SER A 223 -8.25 -13.36 6.31
C SER A 223 -7.21 -13.79 7.33
N VAL A 224 -6.86 -15.09 7.33
CA VAL A 224 -5.77 -15.62 8.15
C VAL A 224 -4.44 -14.98 7.71
N PHE A 225 -4.19 -14.84 6.40
CA PHE A 225 -3.00 -14.19 5.88
C PHE A 225 -2.88 -12.74 6.35
N LEU A 226 -3.95 -11.93 6.25
CA LEU A 226 -3.97 -10.54 6.69
C LEU A 226 -3.73 -10.41 8.19
N GLY A 227 -4.28 -11.31 9.01
CA GLY A 227 -4.03 -11.35 10.45
C GLY A 227 -2.59 -11.76 10.81
N LEU A 228 -1.99 -12.69 10.06
CA LEU A 228 -0.60 -13.13 10.28
C LEU A 228 0.44 -12.18 9.66
N ALA A 229 0.09 -11.43 8.63
CA ALA A 229 1.00 -10.53 7.91
C ALA A 229 1.76 -9.53 8.82
N PRO A 230 1.12 -8.81 9.76
CA PRO A 230 1.85 -7.91 10.66
C PRO A 230 2.81 -8.65 11.59
N LEU A 231 2.44 -9.86 12.06
CA LEU A 231 3.33 -10.70 12.88
C LEU A 231 4.55 -11.17 12.08
N LEU A 232 4.33 -11.55 10.81
CA LEU A 232 5.41 -11.96 9.91
C LEU A 232 6.39 -10.81 9.63
N HIS A 233 5.86 -9.61 9.38
CA HIS A 233 6.68 -8.42 9.12
C HIS A 233 7.48 -7.98 10.35
N ARG A 234 6.90 -8.10 11.55
CA ARG A 234 7.61 -7.80 12.80
C ARG A 234 8.79 -8.75 13.02
N ASN A 235 8.57 -10.06 12.85
CA ASN A 235 9.63 -11.07 13.02
C ASN A 235 10.75 -10.91 11.97
N LEU A 236 10.43 -10.58 10.72
CA LEU A 236 11.42 -10.33 9.67
C LEU A 236 12.27 -9.07 9.94
N ASN A 237 11.68 -8.05 10.56
CA ASN A 237 12.43 -6.88 10.99
C ASN A 237 13.35 -7.18 12.18
N GLU A 238 12.89 -7.95 13.19
CA GLU A 238 13.74 -8.35 14.33
C GLU A 238 14.96 -9.20 13.91
N LEU A 239 14.82 -10.08 12.91
CA LEU A 239 15.95 -10.83 12.33
C LEU A 239 16.90 -9.98 11.48
N ASN A 240 16.39 -8.95 10.78
CA ASN A 240 17.24 -8.02 10.04
C ASN A 240 17.97 -7.03 10.95
N THR A 241 17.44 -6.67 12.14
CA THR A 241 18.20 -5.91 13.14
C THR A 241 19.35 -6.73 13.71
N PHE A 242 19.18 -8.05 13.89
CA PHE A 242 20.28 -8.92 14.32
C PHE A 242 21.40 -9.04 13.27
N HIS A 243 21.06 -9.07 11.98
CA HIS A 243 22.05 -9.11 10.90
C HIS A 243 22.64 -7.72 10.56
N PHE A 244 21.93 -6.61 10.79
CA PHE A 244 22.51 -5.26 10.68
C PHE A 244 23.40 -4.93 11.87
N ALA A 245 23.04 -5.37 13.09
CA ALA A 245 23.90 -5.23 14.26
C ALA A 245 25.21 -6.02 14.08
N SER A 246 25.18 -7.19 13.45
CA SER A 246 26.41 -7.94 13.17
C SER A 246 27.23 -7.39 12.00
N VAL A 247 26.61 -6.77 10.98
CA VAL A 247 27.34 -6.12 9.87
C VAL A 247 27.92 -4.76 10.29
N VAL A 248 27.23 -4.00 11.15
CA VAL A 248 27.76 -2.75 11.73
C VAL A 248 28.83 -3.05 12.79
N LYS A 249 28.65 -4.09 13.62
CA LYS A 249 29.69 -4.51 14.58
C LYS A 249 30.93 -5.08 13.90
N LYS A 250 30.78 -5.86 12.82
CA LYS A 250 31.93 -6.39 12.06
C LYS A 250 32.69 -5.32 11.27
N LYS A 251 32.06 -4.20 10.91
CA LYS A 251 32.75 -3.03 10.36
C LYS A 251 33.43 -2.18 11.44
N SER A 252 32.87 -2.13 12.65
CA SER A 252 33.48 -1.45 13.80
C SER A 252 34.69 -2.19 14.39
N GLU A 253 34.77 -3.52 14.27
CA GLU A 253 35.92 -4.32 14.77
C GLU A 253 37.06 -4.43 13.73
N PHE A 254 36.81 -4.12 12.45
CA PHE A 254 37.81 -4.12 11.39
C PHE A 254 38.51 -2.76 11.24
N ASP A 255 37.86 -1.65 11.61
CA ASP A 255 38.47 -0.29 11.62
C ASP A 255 39.30 -0.01 12.88
N SER A 256 39.27 -0.87 13.90
CA SER A 256 39.99 -0.65 15.18
C SER A 256 41.30 -1.45 15.29
N HIS A 257 41.84 -1.95 14.18
CA HIS A 257 43.07 -2.76 14.15
C HIS A 257 44.11 -2.29 13.13
N ASP A 258 43.88 -1.16 12.46
CA ASP A 258 44.80 -0.60 11.45
C ASP A 258 45.36 0.81 11.82
N ASP A 259 45.09 1.33 13.04
CA ASP A 259 45.54 2.67 13.48
C ASP A 259 46.59 2.64 14.63
N ASP A 260 47.17 1.48 14.95
CA ASP A 260 48.32 1.38 15.85
C ASP A 260 49.54 0.94 15.02
N ASP A 261 50.26 1.91 14.43
CA ASP A 261 51.71 1.87 14.15
C ASP A 261 52.09 3.02 13.19
N ASP A 262 52.33 4.23 13.72
CA ASP A 262 53.51 5.00 13.30
C ASP A 262 53.95 5.97 14.41
N ASP A 263 55.23 5.86 14.73
CA ASP A 263 55.96 6.46 15.83
C ASP A 263 56.10 7.99 15.74
N GLY A 264 56.38 8.60 16.90
CA GLY A 264 57.49 9.55 16.98
C GLY A 264 57.20 11.00 17.34
N ASP A 265 57.22 11.26 18.65
CA ASP A 265 57.94 12.36 19.30
C ASP A 265 57.90 13.79 18.69
N SER A 266 57.22 14.70 19.40
CA SER A 266 57.87 15.92 19.93
C SER A 266 56.94 16.70 20.87
N ALA A 267 57.15 16.48 22.16
CA ALA A 267 57.51 17.49 23.15
C ALA A 267 56.88 18.91 23.09
N LEU A 268 56.34 19.26 24.27
CA LEU A 268 56.46 20.55 24.99
C LEU A 268 55.30 21.57 24.99
N LEU A 269 54.95 21.87 26.24
CA LEU A 269 54.60 23.17 26.83
C LEU A 269 53.18 23.68 26.56
N THR A 270 52.26 23.56 27.53
CA THR A 270 52.13 24.42 28.73
C THR A 270 51.71 25.86 28.40
N VAL A 271 50.81 26.40 29.24
CA VAL A 271 50.46 27.82 29.47
C VAL A 271 49.07 28.25 28.92
N LEU A 272 48.05 28.09 29.78
CA LEU A 272 46.92 29.03 29.99
C LEU A 272 47.44 30.47 30.30
N PRO A 273 46.66 31.60 30.39
CA PRO A 273 45.22 31.85 30.23
C PRO A 273 44.84 33.22 29.55
N SER A 274 43.54 33.52 29.46
CA SER A 274 42.82 34.82 29.63
C SER A 274 43.58 36.16 29.51
N HIS A 275 43.14 37.08 28.63
CA HIS A 275 42.69 38.46 28.98
C HIS A 275 42.19 39.33 27.78
N LYS A 276 41.05 40.01 28.01
CA LYS A 276 40.59 41.38 27.61
C LYS A 276 40.86 42.03 26.22
N ARG A 277 39.75 42.65 25.75
CA ARG A 277 39.57 43.99 25.09
C ARG A 277 40.27 44.14 23.71
N HIS A 278 39.79 44.89 22.72
CA HIS A 278 38.90 46.05 22.64
C HIS A 278 38.41 46.15 21.18
N ASN A 279 37.12 46.45 21.01
CA ASN A 279 36.51 47.41 20.06
C ASN A 279 37.45 48.18 19.08
N VAL A 280 36.99 48.38 17.83
CA VAL A 280 36.87 49.67 17.09
C VAL A 280 36.97 49.48 15.55
N GLU A 281 35.92 49.95 14.86
CA GLU A 281 35.79 50.51 13.48
C GLU A 281 36.21 49.65 12.26
N HIS A 282 35.48 49.62 11.15
CA HIS A 282 34.66 50.64 10.48
C HIS A 282 33.29 50.13 9.99
#